data_AF-A0AAF5Q7R6-F1
#
_entry.id   AF-A0AAF5Q7R6-F1
#
_cell.length_a   1.000
_cell.length_b   1.000
_cell.length_c   1.000
_cell.angle_alpha   90.00
_cell.angle_beta   90.00
_cell.angle_gamma   90.00
#
_symmetry.space_group_name_H-M   'P 1'
#
loop_
_entity.id
_entity.type
_entity.pdbx_description
1 polymer ?
#
loop_
_entity_poly.entity_id
_entity_poly.type
_entity_poly.pdbx_seq_one_letter_code
_entity_poly.pdbx_strand_id
1 'polypeptide(L)'
;MSATIILSARPAKEKLEALLKEIQEMDLTLLEQMSTREETRQQHEARKRIIEERTMRLKLHISTLETINTNWIQYIQQVPATKRKQEEDKYAQMVEDKRGLHGYHKELTLGGNYSWLQLTLSGGCS
;
A
#
# COMPACT_ATOMS: atom_id res chain seq x y z
N MET A 1 -18.65 -4.12 -11.25
CA MET A 1 -17.18 -4.24 -11.36
C MET A 1 -16.46 -3.26 -10.44
N SER A 2 -16.51 -1.94 -10.64
CA SER A 2 -15.81 -1.02 -9.71
C SER A 2 -16.25 -1.11 -8.26
N ALA A 3 -17.54 -1.33 -7.97
CA ALA A 3 -18.01 -1.61 -6.61
C ALA A 3 -17.30 -2.83 -5.97
N THR A 4 -17.06 -3.89 -6.74
CA THR A 4 -16.34 -5.09 -6.30
C THR A 4 -14.87 -4.81 -6.02
N ILE A 5 -14.23 -3.99 -6.87
CA ILE A 5 -12.83 -3.57 -6.69
C ILE A 5 -12.70 -2.69 -5.44
N ILE A 6 -13.65 -1.78 -5.20
CA ILE A 6 -13.69 -0.94 -3.99
C ILE A 6 -13.84 -1.80 -2.74
N LEU A 7 -14.73 -2.80 -2.77
CA LEU A 7 -14.98 -3.72 -1.66
C LEU A 7 -13.75 -4.56 -1.31
N SER A 8 -12.88 -4.90 -2.27
CA SER A 8 -11.62 -5.60 -2.00
C SER A 8 -10.49 -4.65 -1.60
N ALA A 9 -10.46 -3.44 -2.14
CA ALA A 9 -9.41 -2.44 -1.88
C ALA A 9 -9.43 -1.90 -0.45
N ARG A 10 -10.62 -1.61 0.10
CA ARG A 10 -10.77 -1.05 1.46
C ARG A 10 -10.16 -1.93 2.55
N PRO A 11 -10.53 -3.21 2.69
CA PRO A 11 -9.97 -4.06 3.75
C PRO A 11 -8.47 -4.32 3.55
N ALA A 12 -7.97 -4.31 2.31
CA ALA A 12 -6.54 -4.44 2.06
C ALA A 12 -5.74 -3.23 2.55
N LYS A 13 -6.28 -2.01 2.38
CA LYS A 13 -5.70 -0.78 2.94
C LYS A 13 -5.74 -0.76 4.47
N GLU A 14 -6.89 -1.05 5.07
CA GLU A 14 -7.05 -1.08 6.53
C GLU A 14 -6.08 -2.07 7.19
N LYS A 15 -5.89 -3.25 6.61
CA LYS A 15 -4.92 -4.25 7.10
C LYS A 15 -3.48 -3.76 6.99
N LEU A 16 -3.12 -3.10 5.89
CA LEU A 16 -1.79 -2.53 5.72
C LEU A 16 -1.53 -1.42 6.74
N GLU A 17 -2.50 -0.56 7.00
CA GLU A 17 -2.40 0.52 7.98
C GLU A 17 -2.30 0.00 9.41
N ALA A 18 -3.10 -1.00 9.77
CA ALA A 18 -3.00 -1.68 11.06
C ALA A 18 -1.60 -2.28 11.24
N LEU A 19 -1.09 -2.97 10.22
CA LEU A 19 0.25 -3.56 10.26
C LEU A 19 1.36 -2.51 10.40
N LEU A 20 1.23 -1.36 9.73
CA LEU A 20 2.18 -0.25 9.87
C LEU A 20 2.16 0.36 11.27
N LYS A 21 0.97 0.51 11.87
CA LYS A 21 0.84 0.94 13.28
C LYS A 21 1.48 -0.06 14.24
N GLU A 22 1.20 -1.36 14.06
CA GLU A 22 1.81 -2.42 14.87
C GLU A 22 3.35 -2.41 14.78
N ILE A 23 3.91 -2.11 13.61
CA ILE A 23 5.36 -1.99 13.42
C ILE A 23 5.89 -0.71 14.09
N GLN A 24 5.16 0.40 14.01
CA GLN A 24 5.55 1.66 14.64
C GLN A 24 5.52 1.59 16.17
N GLU A 25 4.57 0.86 16.75
CA GLU A 25 4.43 0.64 18.19
C GLU A 25 5.38 -0.46 18.71
N MET A 26 6.09 -1.16 17.82
CA MET A 26 7.00 -2.23 18.19
C MET A 26 8.28 -1.67 18.80
N ASP A 27 8.40 -1.80 20.12
CA ASP A 27 9.64 -1.50 20.81
C ASP A 27 10.60 -2.70 20.79
N LEU A 28 11.56 -2.67 19.87
CA LEU A 28 12.62 -3.69 19.79
C LEU A 28 13.73 -3.49 20.84
N THR A 29 13.77 -2.35 21.54
CA THR A 29 14.77 -2.08 22.59
C THR A 29 14.47 -2.82 23.89
N LEU A 30 13.21 -3.20 24.14
CA LEU A 30 12.84 -4.02 25.30
C LEU A 30 13.53 -5.40 25.28
N LEU A 31 13.86 -5.90 24.09
CA LEU A 31 14.56 -7.17 23.87
C LEU A 31 16.08 -7.06 24.09
N GLU A 32 16.60 -6.04 24.76
CA GLU A 32 18.05 -5.76 24.91
C GLU A 32 18.54 -5.94 26.37
N GLN A 33 17.64 -6.23 27.31
CA GLN A 33 17.91 -6.23 28.76
C GLN A 33 18.55 -7.52 29.34
N MET A 34 19.36 -8.27 28.59
CA MET A 34 19.94 -9.55 29.08
C MET A 34 21.45 -9.49 29.31
N SER A 35 21.93 -10.26 30.30
CA SER A 35 23.30 -10.19 30.82
C SER A 35 24.28 -11.23 30.26
N THR A 36 23.81 -12.30 29.58
CA THR A 36 24.72 -13.34 29.03
C THR A 36 24.73 -13.41 27.50
N ARG A 37 25.86 -13.84 26.92
CA ARG A 37 26.09 -13.95 25.47
C ARG A 37 25.07 -14.83 24.74
N GLU A 38 24.63 -15.93 25.36
CA GLU A 38 23.67 -16.85 24.75
C GLU A 38 22.26 -16.25 24.72
N GLU A 39 21.86 -15.53 25.78
CA GLU A 39 20.58 -14.83 25.82
C GLU A 39 20.53 -13.71 24.77
N THR A 40 21.62 -12.94 24.60
CA THR A 40 21.74 -11.93 23.54
C THR A 40 21.59 -12.56 22.15
N ARG A 41 22.20 -13.72 21.90
CA ARG A 41 22.07 -14.45 20.63
C ARG A 41 20.62 -14.86 20.37
N GLN A 42 19.96 -15.43 21.37
CA GLN A 42 18.56 -15.84 21.27
C GLN A 42 17.63 -14.64 21.01
N GLN A 43 17.91 -13.49 21.62
CA GLN A 43 17.17 -12.25 21.38
C GLN A 43 17.34 -11.75 19.94
N HIS A 44 18.57 -11.73 19.41
CA HIS A 44 18.78 -11.34 18.01
C HIS A 44 18.06 -12.27 17.03
N GLU A 45 18.08 -13.59 17.27
CA GLU A 45 17.33 -14.54 16.45
C GLU A 45 15.82 -14.32 16.55
N ALA A 46 15.29 -14.03 17.75
CA ALA A 46 13.89 -13.68 17.93
C ALA A 46 13.51 -12.40 17.19
N ARG A 47 14.32 -11.33 17.28
CA ARG A 47 14.11 -10.07 16.54
C ARG A 47 14.11 -10.31 15.04
N LYS A 48 15.08 -11.08 14.55
CA LYS A 48 15.17 -11.42 13.13
C LYS A 48 13.89 -12.10 12.64
N ARG A 49 13.39 -13.10 13.36
CA ARG A 49 12.13 -13.79 13.02
C ARG A 49 10.94 -12.84 12.99
N ILE A 50 10.82 -11.94 13.97
CA ILE A 50 9.75 -10.94 14.01
C ILE A 50 9.83 -10.01 12.80
N ILE A 51 11.02 -9.49 12.47
CA ILE A 51 11.20 -8.58 11.33
C ILE A 51 10.88 -9.29 10.01
N GLU A 52 11.35 -10.53 9.82
CA GLU A 52 11.08 -11.32 8.61
C GLU A 52 9.58 -11.58 8.42
N GLU A 53 8.89 -11.95 9.51
CA GLU A 53 7.46 -12.19 9.53
C GLU A 53 6.65 -10.94 9.15
N ARG A 54 6.98 -9.79 9.76
CA ARG A 54 6.34 -8.50 9.44
C ARG A 54 6.61 -8.06 8.00
N THR A 55 7.84 -8.24 7.53
CA THR A 55 8.23 -7.97 6.14
C THR A 55 7.42 -8.82 5.17
N MET A 56 7.21 -10.10 5.47
CA MET A 56 6.39 -11.00 4.65
C MET A 56 4.94 -10.53 4.57
N ARG A 57 4.33 -10.15 5.70
CA ARG A 57 2.95 -9.63 5.72
C ARG A 57 2.81 -8.31 4.95
N LEU A 58 3.78 -7.40 5.09
CA LEU A 58 3.80 -6.15 4.32
C LEU A 58 3.82 -6.43 2.82
N LYS A 59 4.72 -7.30 2.37
CA LYS A 59 4.81 -7.71 0.95
C LYS A 59 3.48 -8.28 0.45
N LEU A 60 2.84 -9.16 1.22
CA LEU A 60 1.56 -9.75 0.85
C LEU A 60 0.46 -8.69 0.64
N HIS A 61 0.33 -7.73 1.57
CA HIS A 61 -0.69 -6.68 1.47
C HIS A 61 -0.39 -5.69 0.34
N ILE A 62 0.88 -5.33 0.13
CA ILE A 62 1.30 -4.51 -1.00
C ILE A 62 0.97 -5.21 -2.33
N SER A 63 1.34 -6.48 -2.51
CA SER A 63 1.05 -7.20 -3.75
C SER A 63 -0.46 -7.38 -4.01
N THR A 64 -1.24 -7.51 -2.95
CA THR A 64 -2.71 -7.50 -3.05
C THR A 64 -3.22 -6.16 -3.59
N LEU A 65 -2.72 -5.05 -3.04
CA LEU A 65 -3.09 -3.71 -3.50
C LEU A 65 -2.61 -3.42 -4.93
N GLU A 66 -1.41 -3.88 -5.32
CA GLU A 66 -0.90 -3.76 -6.69
C GLU A 66 -1.80 -4.50 -7.70
N THR A 67 -2.27 -5.71 -7.34
CA THR A 67 -3.20 -6.49 -8.15
C THR A 67 -4.53 -5.77 -8.31
N ILE A 68 -5.09 -5.27 -7.21
CA ILE A 68 -6.34 -4.49 -7.20
C ILE A 68 -6.20 -3.22 -8.05
N ASN A 69 -5.07 -2.52 -7.91
CA ASN A 69 -4.75 -1.33 -8.67
C ASN A 69 -4.70 -1.60 -10.18
N THR A 70 -3.99 -2.66 -10.57
CA THR A 70 -3.88 -3.10 -11.98
C THR A 70 -5.24 -3.44 -12.56
N ASN A 71 -6.06 -4.20 -11.83
CA ASN A 71 -7.41 -4.57 -12.26
C ASN A 71 -8.31 -3.34 -12.45
N TRP A 72 -8.17 -2.31 -11.59
CA TRP A 72 -8.95 -1.08 -11.71
C TRP A 72 -8.53 -0.26 -12.93
N ILE A 73 -7.21 -0.11 -13.16
CA ILE A 73 -6.69 0.59 -14.34
C ILE A 73 -7.20 -0.09 -15.62
N GLN A 74 -7.10 -1.41 -15.71
CA GLN A 74 -7.62 -2.18 -16.84
C GLN A 74 -9.14 -1.98 -17.01
N TYR A 75 -9.90 -1.97 -15.93
CA TYR A 75 -11.33 -1.71 -15.98
C TYR A 75 -11.65 -0.30 -16.52
N ILE A 76 -10.95 0.74 -16.05
CA ILE A 76 -11.12 2.13 -16.54
C ILE A 76 -10.82 2.24 -18.03
N GLN A 77 -9.80 1.52 -18.52
CA GLN A 77 -9.45 1.51 -19.94
C GLN A 77 -10.54 0.83 -20.80
N GLN A 78 -11.20 -0.19 -20.28
CA GLN A 78 -12.21 -0.98 -21.00
C GLN A 78 -13.62 -0.35 -20.97
N VAL A 79 -13.92 0.54 -20.02
CA VAL A 79 -15.24 1.17 -19.98
C VAL A 79 -15.43 2.18 -21.13
N PRO A 80 -16.67 2.39 -21.59
CA PRO A 80 -16.98 3.41 -22.58
C PRO A 80 -16.52 4.81 -22.13
N ALA A 81 -16.12 5.65 -23.09
CA ALA A 81 -15.62 7.01 -22.82
C ALA A 81 -16.61 7.85 -21.98
N THR A 82 -17.91 7.64 -22.17
CA THR A 82 -18.98 8.31 -21.40
C THR A 82 -18.99 7.99 -19.91
N LYS A 83 -18.38 6.86 -19.50
CA LYS A 83 -18.28 6.42 -18.10
C LYS A 83 -16.87 6.48 -17.55
N ARG A 84 -15.85 6.64 -18.41
CA ARG A 84 -14.44 6.64 -18.01
C ARG A 84 -14.13 7.66 -16.93
N LYS A 85 -14.56 8.92 -17.14
CA LYS A 85 -14.33 10.01 -16.16
C LYS A 85 -14.91 9.69 -14.78
N GLN A 86 -16.11 9.12 -14.75
CA GLN A 86 -16.74 8.71 -13.49
C GLN A 86 -15.93 7.61 -12.76
N GLU A 87 -15.36 6.65 -13.49
CA GLU A 87 -14.56 5.58 -12.89
C GLU A 87 -13.16 6.07 -12.46
N GLU A 88 -12.57 7.01 -13.20
CA GLU A 88 -11.34 7.73 -12.79
C GLU A 88 -11.56 8.52 -11.50
N ASP A 89 -12.69 9.23 -11.37
CA ASP A 89 -13.00 10.01 -10.17
C ASP A 89 -13.22 9.09 -8.95
N LYS A 90 -13.86 7.93 -9.12
CA LYS A 90 -13.98 6.92 -8.05
C LYS A 90 -12.62 6.36 -7.64
N TYR A 91 -11.73 6.12 -8.61
CA TYR A 91 -10.37 5.68 -8.33
C TYR A 91 -9.58 6.75 -7.56
N ALA A 92 -9.64 8.01 -8.01
CA ALA A 92 -9.00 9.13 -7.35
C ALA A 92 -9.52 9.29 -5.91
N GLN A 93 -10.83 9.25 -5.69
CA GLN A 93 -11.43 9.27 -4.35
C GLN A 93 -10.93 8.13 -3.47
N MET A 94 -10.77 6.92 -4.01
CA MET A 94 -10.27 5.78 -3.24
C MET A 94 -8.79 5.92 -2.87
N VAL A 95 -7.98 6.53 -3.74
CA VAL A 95 -6.56 6.80 -3.47
C VAL A 95 -6.42 7.95 -2.47
N GLU A 96 -7.19 9.01 -2.65
CA GLU A 96 -7.18 10.23 -1.85
C GLU A 96 -7.94 10.13 -0.53
N ASP A 97 -8.72 9.07 -0.24
CA ASP A 97 -9.35 8.88 1.07
C ASP A 97 -8.25 8.78 2.14
N LYS A 98 -7.89 9.95 2.68
CA LYS A 98 -6.74 10.17 3.54
C LYS A 98 -6.94 9.61 4.94
N ARG A 99 -8.02 8.87 5.19
CA ARG A 99 -8.24 8.20 6.48
C ARG A 99 -7.18 7.15 6.81
N GLY A 100 -6.31 6.81 5.86
CA GLY A 100 -5.33 5.75 6.02
C GLY A 100 -3.84 6.07 5.90
N LEU A 101 -3.45 7.02 5.06
CA LEU A 101 -2.04 7.16 4.62
C LEU A 101 -1.45 8.56 4.81
N HIS A 102 -1.94 9.33 5.79
CA HIS A 102 -1.51 10.71 6.04
C HIS A 102 -0.01 10.90 6.38
N GLY A 103 0.75 9.82 6.63
CA GLY A 103 2.19 9.88 6.92
C GLY A 103 3.12 9.40 5.80
N TYR A 104 2.74 8.40 5.02
CA TYR A 104 3.66 7.67 4.13
C TYR A 104 3.59 8.11 2.65
N HIS A 105 2.61 8.94 2.29
CA HIS A 105 2.36 9.29 0.89
C HIS A 105 3.36 10.30 0.32
N LYS A 106 4.13 11.02 1.14
CA LYS A 106 5.04 12.08 0.67
C LYS A 106 6.31 11.57 -0.01
N GLU A 107 6.73 10.32 0.25
CA GLU A 107 7.93 9.73 -0.37
C GLU A 107 7.62 8.82 -1.57
N LEU A 108 6.43 8.21 -1.65
CA LEU A 108 6.07 7.30 -2.75
C LEU A 108 5.38 8.00 -3.94
N THR A 109 4.86 9.23 -3.78
CA THR A 109 4.19 9.96 -4.88
C THR A 109 5.09 10.81 -5.75
N LEU A 110 6.34 11.07 -5.32
CA LEU A 110 7.32 11.77 -6.16
C LEU A 110 7.96 10.83 -7.21
N GLY A 111 7.68 9.53 -7.15
CA GLY A 111 8.12 8.51 -8.10
C GLY A 111 7.07 8.12 -9.15
N GLY A 112 6.58 9.09 -9.94
CA GLY A 112 6.42 8.82 -11.37
C GLY A 112 5.16 8.14 -11.93
N ASN A 113 3.95 8.29 -11.36
CA ASN A 113 2.74 7.77 -12.05
C ASN A 113 1.55 8.73 -12.25
N TYR A 114 1.50 9.87 -11.57
CA TYR A 114 0.50 10.91 -11.90
C TYR A 114 0.82 11.65 -13.21
N SER A 115 2.09 11.67 -13.62
CA SER A 115 2.53 12.29 -14.88
C SER A 115 2.12 11.47 -16.12
N TRP A 116 2.09 10.13 -16.04
CA TRP A 116 1.73 9.28 -17.18
C TRP A 116 0.24 9.37 -17.54
N LEU A 117 -0.64 9.48 -16.53
CA LEU A 117 -2.06 9.69 -16.74
C LEU A 117 -2.35 11.08 -17.33
N GLN A 118 -1.61 12.13 -16.95
CA GLN A 118 -1.75 13.44 -17.61
C GLN A 118 -1.24 13.45 -19.04
N LEU A 119 -0.07 12.85 -19.33
CA LEU A 119 0.53 12.82 -20.66
C LEU A 119 -0.28 11.98 -21.68
N THR A 120 -0.99 10.96 -21.22
CA THR A 120 -1.83 10.13 -22.09
C THR A 120 -3.24 10.70 -22.31
N LEU A 121 -3.71 11.57 -21.42
CA LEU A 121 -5.04 12.19 -21.47
C LEU A 121 -5.06 13.61 -22.07
N SER A 122 -3.91 14.29 -22.23
CA SER A 122 -3.84 15.65 -22.77
C SER A 122 -3.82 15.78 -24.29
N GLY A 123 -3.99 14.68 -25.05
CA GLY A 123 -4.25 14.74 -26.48
C GLY A 123 -3.02 14.85 -27.38
N GLY A 124 -3.09 14.18 -28.54
CA GLY A 124 -2.09 14.22 -29.59
C GLY A 124 -2.15 15.48 -30.47
N CYS A 125 -1.39 15.38 -31.57
CA CYS A 125 -1.22 16.33 -32.68
C CYS A 125 -0.17 17.43 -32.46
N SER A 126 1.06 17.15 -32.89
CA SER A 126 1.69 17.89 -34.00
C SER A 126 2.47 16.89 -34.85
#